data_AF-A0A834GSP9-F1
#
_entry.id   AF-A0A834GSP9-F1
#
_cell.length_a   1.000
_cell.length_b   1.000
_cell.length_c   1.000
_cell.angle_alpha   90.00
_cell.angle_beta   90.00
_cell.angle_gamma   90.00
#
_symmetry.space_group_name_H-M   'P 1'
#
loop_
_entity.id
_entity.type
_entity.pdbx_description
1 polymer ?
#
loop_
_entity_poly.entity_id
_entity_poly.type
_entity_poly.pdbx_seq_one_letter_code
_entity_poly.pdbx_strand_id
1 'polypeptide(L)'
;MEFSLFDVVLEFKDVFPRYSERDLGFAYVPSYEEWEKVERVCQFLEIFNDVTNIISRSEYPTSNLFLTEVWRIKEILDKSIEDSEDCIRLMAIRMKLKFDKY
;
A
#
# COMPACT_ATOMS: atom_id res chain seq x y z
N MET A 1 -1.90 -19.74 1.97
CA MET A 1 -2.75 -18.61 2.41
C MET A 1 -1.89 -17.39 2.17
N GLU A 2 -2.21 -16.61 1.14
CA GLU A 2 -1.46 -15.40 0.81
C GLU A 2 -2.15 -14.28 1.57
N PHE A 3 -1.53 -13.80 2.65
CA PHE A 3 -2.11 -12.71 3.46
C PHE A 3 -1.87 -11.38 2.73
N SER A 4 -2.89 -10.53 2.68
CA SER A 4 -2.69 -9.18 2.15
C SER A 4 -1.87 -8.35 3.14
N LEU A 5 -1.22 -7.30 2.65
CA LEU A 5 -0.51 -6.34 3.51
C LEU A 5 -1.46 -5.72 4.56
N PHE A 6 -2.73 -5.55 4.19
CA PHE A 6 -3.76 -5.02 5.07
C PHE A 6 -4.12 -6.00 6.20
N ASP A 7 -4.25 -7.30 5.90
CA ASP A 7 -4.55 -8.33 6.91
C ASP A 7 -3.46 -8.37 8.00
N VAL A 8 -2.20 -8.27 7.57
CA VAL A 8 -1.04 -8.26 8.48
C VAL A 8 -1.05 -7.02 9.37
N VAL A 9 -1.40 -5.84 8.84
CA VAL A 9 -1.51 -4.62 9.64
C VAL A 9 -2.61 -4.73 10.70
N LEU A 10 -3.77 -5.30 10.36
CA LEU A 10 -4.85 -5.50 11.32
C LEU A 10 -4.42 -6.43 12.46
N GLU A 11 -3.70 -7.52 12.15
CA GLU A 11 -3.17 -8.41 13.18
C GLU A 11 -2.21 -7.66 14.12
N PHE A 12 -1.30 -6.86 13.57
CA PHE A 12 -0.37 -6.09 14.39
C PHE A 12 -1.06 -5.01 15.23
N LYS A 13 -2.09 -4.36 14.72
CA LYS A 13 -2.90 -3.38 15.46
C LYS A 13 -3.49 -3.99 16.73
N ASP A 14 -3.92 -5.25 16.66
CA ASP A 14 -4.46 -5.99 17.80
C ASP A 14 -3.40 -6.56 18.75
N VAL A 15 -2.25 -6.97 18.19
CA VAL A 15 -1.19 -7.65 18.95
C VAL A 15 -0.30 -6.69 19.72
N PHE A 16 0.01 -5.51 19.17
CA PHE A 16 0.93 -4.54 19.80
C PHE A 16 0.51 -4.13 21.23
N PRO A 17 -0.77 -3.80 21.50
CA PRO A 17 -1.21 -3.50 22.87
C PRO A 17 -1.03 -4.69 23.81
N ARG A 18 -1.43 -5.90 23.38
CA ARG A 18 -1.31 -7.13 24.18
C ARG A 18 0.14 -7.49 24.47
N TYR A 19 1.04 -7.21 23.53
CA TYR A 19 2.46 -7.44 23.70
C TYR A 19 3.07 -6.45 24.70
N SER A 20 2.64 -5.18 24.67
CA SER A 20 3.08 -4.16 25.63
C SER A 20 2.71 -4.48 27.09
N GLU A 21 1.61 -5.22 27.31
CA GLU A 21 1.21 -5.68 28.65
C GLU A 21 2.09 -6.82 29.17
N ARG A 22 2.71 -7.60 28.27
CA ARG A 22 3.51 -8.80 28.61
C ARG A 22 4.99 -8.51 28.74
N ASP A 23 5.52 -7.61 27.92
CA ASP A 23 6.94 -7.26 27.88
C ASP A 23 7.13 -5.81 28.34
N LEU A 24 7.60 -5.64 29.58
CA LEU A 24 7.89 -4.32 30.16
C LEU A 24 9.03 -3.59 29.44
N GLY A 25 9.79 -4.27 28.59
CA GLY A 25 10.80 -3.68 27.70
C GLY A 25 10.24 -3.18 26.37
N PHE A 26 8.98 -3.48 26.06
CA PHE A 26 8.33 -3.04 24.83
C PHE A 26 7.87 -1.59 24.94
N ALA A 27 8.63 -0.70 24.30
CA ALA A 27 8.55 0.73 24.56
C ALA A 27 7.54 1.50 23.69
N TYR A 28 6.99 0.90 22.63
CA TYR A 28 6.22 1.67 21.65
C TYR A 28 5.01 0.91 21.09
N VAL A 29 3.83 1.43 21.43
CA VAL A 29 2.55 1.08 20.82
C VAL A 29 2.14 2.27 19.94
N PRO A 30 1.99 2.09 18.62
CA PRO A 30 1.53 3.17 17.76
C PRO A 30 0.17 3.70 18.23
N SER A 31 0.01 5.01 18.18
CA SER A 31 -1.25 5.69 18.43
C SER A 31 -2.29 5.35 17.37
N TYR A 32 -3.55 5.69 17.66
CA TYR A 32 -4.65 5.52 16.71
C TYR A 32 -4.37 6.26 15.37
N GLU A 33 -3.84 7.48 15.43
CA GLU A 33 -3.50 8.28 14.25
C GLU A 33 -2.37 7.65 13.42
N GLU A 34 -1.38 7.05 14.09
CA GLU A 34 -0.30 6.32 13.41
C GLU A 34 -0.83 5.05 12.73
N TRP A 35 -1.72 4.31 13.39
CA TRP A 35 -2.40 3.17 12.76
C TRP A 35 -3.26 3.58 11.57
N GLU A 36 -3.99 4.69 11.65
CA GLU A 36 -4.77 5.20 10.51
C GLU A 36 -3.87 5.50 9.30
N LYS A 37 -2.70 6.11 9.53
CA LYS A 37 -1.71 6.35 8.48
C LYS A 37 -1.16 5.05 7.89
N VAL A 38 -0.84 4.07 8.72
CA VAL A 38 -0.36 2.75 8.26
C VAL A 38 -1.43 2.06 7.41
N GLU A 39 -2.69 2.06 7.85
CA GLU A 39 -3.81 1.50 7.08
C GLU A 39 -3.99 2.19 5.73
N ARG A 40 -3.98 3.52 5.69
CA ARG A 40 -4.07 4.30 4.43
C ARG A 40 -2.94 3.94 3.47
N VAL A 41 -1.71 3.84 3.96
CA VAL A 41 -0.54 3.46 3.16
C VAL A 41 -0.71 2.04 2.60
N CYS A 42 -1.17 1.10 3.42
CA CYS A 42 -1.35 -0.28 3.00
C CYS A 42 -2.45 -0.42 1.95
N GLN A 43 -3.58 0.26 2.13
CA GLN A 43 -4.65 0.32 1.14
C GLN A 43 -4.16 0.91 -0.19
N PHE A 44 -3.38 2.00 -0.15
CA PHE A 44 -2.83 2.59 -1.35
C PHE A 44 -1.87 1.62 -2.08
N LEU A 45 -1.00 0.92 -1.35
CA LEU A 45 -0.06 -0.05 -1.93
C LEU A 45 -0.74 -1.32 -2.45
N GLU A 46 -1.84 -1.74 -1.83
CA GLU A 46 -2.62 -2.92 -2.23
C GLU A 46 -3.13 -2.79 -3.67
N ILE A 47 -3.50 -1.57 -4.10
CA ILE A 47 -3.94 -1.33 -5.47
C ILE A 47 -2.85 -1.69 -6.49
N PHE A 48 -1.58 -1.42 -6.17
CA PHE A 48 -0.46 -1.79 -7.05
C PHE A 48 -0.14 -3.27 -6.98
N ASN A 49 -0.35 -3.90 -5.81
CA ASN A 49 -0.21 -5.34 -5.65
C ASN A 49 -1.23 -6.09 -6.53
N ASP A 50 -2.48 -5.61 -6.59
CA ASP A 50 -3.51 -6.17 -7.47
C ASP A 50 -3.11 -6.09 -8.94
N VAL A 51 -2.65 -4.93 -9.39
CA VAL A 51 -2.19 -4.75 -10.77
C VAL A 51 -0.99 -5.65 -11.07
N THR A 52 -0.04 -5.74 -10.14
CA THR A 52 1.14 -6.61 -10.27
C THR A 52 0.72 -8.09 -10.35
N ASN A 53 -0.26 -8.51 -9.55
CA ASN A 53 -0.80 -9.87 -9.56
C ASN A 53 -1.52 -10.20 -10.87
N ILE A 54 -2.23 -9.24 -11.46
CA ILE A 54 -2.85 -9.43 -12.79
C ILE A 54 -1.78 -9.65 -13.86
N ILE A 55 -0.74 -8.82 -13.85
CA ILE A 55 0.37 -8.93 -14.81
C ILE A 55 1.18 -10.20 -14.59
N SER A 56 1.50 -10.56 -13.34
CA SER A 56 2.35 -11.70 -13.00
C SER A 56 1.68 -13.05 -13.21
N ARG A 57 0.35 -13.13 -13.09
CA ARG A 57 -0.43 -14.35 -13.35
C ARG A 57 -0.57 -14.67 -14.84
N SER A 58 -0.24 -13.74 -15.72
CA SER A 58 -0.26 -13.97 -17.16
C SER A 58 1.12 -14.43 -17.62
N GLU A 59 1.25 -15.67 -18.12
CA GLU A 59 2.49 -16.16 -18.72
C GLU A 59 2.89 -15.32 -19.95
N TYR A 60 1.90 -14.73 -20.62
CA TYR A 60 2.06 -13.80 -21.75
C TYR A 60 0.93 -12.76 -21.70
N PRO A 61 1.11 -11.65 -20.95
CA PRO A 61 0.13 -10.58 -20.97
C PRO A 61 -0.01 -10.09 -22.41
N THR A 62 -1.22 -10.15 -22.97
CA THR A 62 -1.46 -9.49 -24.26
C THR A 62 -1.14 -8.00 -24.10
N SER A 63 -0.59 -7.36 -25.13
CA SER A 63 -0.24 -5.93 -25.04
C SER A 63 -1.42 -5.05 -24.59
N ASN A 64 -2.65 -5.43 -24.95
CA ASN A 64 -3.87 -4.76 -24.50
C ASN A 64 -4.05 -4.83 -22.97
N LEU A 65 -3.87 -6.00 -22.36
CA LEU A 65 -3.96 -6.18 -20.91
C LEU A 65 -2.89 -5.36 -20.19
N PHE A 66 -1.64 -5.45 -20.65
CA PHE A 66 -0.55 -4.71 -20.05
C PHE A 66 -0.78 -3.18 -20.14
N LEU A 67 -1.19 -2.68 -21.30
CA LEU A 67 -1.50 -1.26 -21.49
C LEU A 67 -2.65 -0.79 -20.60
N THR A 68 -3.72 -1.60 -20.45
CA THR A 68 -4.84 -1.28 -19.55
C THR A 68 -4.38 -1.16 -18.10
N GLU A 69 -3.58 -2.11 -17.61
CA GLU A 69 -3.08 -2.12 -16.25
C GLU A 69 -2.09 -0.97 -15.97
N VAL A 70 -1.20 -0.67 -16.93
CA VAL A 70 -0.28 0.48 -16.85
C VAL A 70 -1.06 1.79 -16.82
N TRP A 71 -2.11 1.92 -17.65
CA TRP A 71 -2.97 3.10 -17.63
C TRP A 71 -3.71 3.26 -16.30
N ARG A 72 -4.18 2.15 -15.73
CA ARG A 72 -4.81 2.13 -14.41
C ARG A 72 -3.86 2.64 -13.33
N ILE A 73 -2.61 2.16 -13.29
CA ILE A 73 -1.57 2.66 -12.37
C ILE A 73 -1.40 4.17 -12.52
N LYS A 74 -1.28 4.65 -13.76
CA LYS A 74 -1.13 6.08 -14.04
C LYS A 74 -2.29 6.88 -13.46
N GLU A 75 -3.53 6.46 -13.71
CA GLU A 75 -4.72 7.15 -13.21
C GLU A 75 -4.77 7.22 -11.68
N ILE A 76 -4.40 6.14 -11.00
CA ILE A 76 -4.31 6.10 -9.53
C ILE A 76 -3.27 7.10 -9.03
N LEU A 77 -2.07 7.09 -9.61
CA LEU A 77 -1.01 8.03 -9.24
C LEU A 77 -1.45 9.49 -9.47
N ASP A 78 -2.08 9.77 -10.61
CA ASP A 78 -2.57 11.10 -10.98
C ASP A 78 -3.64 11.63 -10.02
N LYS A 79 -4.48 10.75 -9.45
CA LYS A 79 -5.46 11.12 -8.42
C LYS A 79 -4.78 11.32 -7.06
N SER A 80 -3.85 10.44 -6.71
CA SER A 80 -3.23 10.44 -5.37
C SER A 80 -2.20 11.55 -5.14
N ILE A 81 -1.72 12.25 -6.18
CA ILE A 81 -0.91 13.48 -5.97
C ILE A 81 -1.73 14.65 -5.42
N GLU A 82 -3.05 14.59 -5.47
CA GLU A 82 -3.95 15.59 -4.90
C GLU A 82 -4.56 15.13 -3.56
N ASP A 83 -4.07 14.02 -3.01
CA ASP A 83 -4.58 13.46 -1.75
C ASP A 83 -4.36 14.44 -0.58
N SER A 84 -5.37 14.53 0.29
CA SER A 84 -5.33 15.41 1.47
C SER A 84 -4.32 14.93 2.51
N GLU A 85 -4.02 13.63 2.54
CA GLU A 85 -3.02 13.06 3.44
C GLU A 85 -1.62 13.18 2.83
N ASP A 86 -0.75 13.91 3.53
CA ASP A 86 0.62 14.18 3.10
C ASP A 86 1.43 12.91 2.83
N CYS A 87 1.23 11.85 3.62
CA CYS A 87 1.98 10.61 3.44
C CYS A 87 1.64 9.92 2.11
N ILE A 88 0.37 9.89 1.73
CA ILE A 88 -0.10 9.32 0.45
C ILE A 88 0.37 10.20 -0.69
N ARG A 89 0.16 11.51 -0.58
CA ARG A 89 0.54 12.47 -1.62
C ARG A 89 2.03 12.43 -1.95
N LEU A 90 2.89 12.47 -0.92
CA LEU A 90 4.35 12.41 -1.12
C LEU A 90 4.79 11.06 -1.71
N MET A 91 4.12 9.97 -1.34
CA MET A 91 4.41 8.65 -1.90
C MET A 91 4.00 8.56 -3.37
N ALA A 92 2.79 9.04 -3.71
CA ALA A 92 2.30 9.11 -5.09
C ALA A 92 3.21 9.95 -5.98
N ILE A 93 3.67 11.12 -5.52
CA ILE A 93 4.63 11.96 -6.26
C ILE A 93 5.92 11.18 -6.56
N ARG A 94 6.51 10.50 -5.57
CA ARG A 94 7.75 9.73 -5.75
C ARG A 94 7.56 8.54 -6.69
N MET A 95 6.42 7.86 -6.61
CA MET A 95 6.11 6.72 -7.47
C MET A 95 5.82 7.18 -8.90
N LYS A 96 5.09 8.28 -9.07
CA LYS A 96 4.84 8.91 -10.38
C LYS A 96 6.15 9.33 -11.07
N LEU A 97 7.09 9.94 -10.33
CA LEU A 97 8.41 10.26 -10.88
C LEU A 97 9.16 9.04 -11.41
N LYS A 98 9.02 7.87 -10.78
CA LYS A 98 9.59 6.62 -11.29
C LYS A 98 8.80 6.09 -12.49
N PHE A 99 7.46 6.16 -12.43
CA PHE A 99 6.58 5.71 -13.49
C PHE A 99 6.79 6.52 -14.78
N ASP A 100 6.87 7.84 -14.72
CA ASP A 100 7.08 8.70 -15.90
C ASP A 100 8.47 8.55 -16.52
N LYS A 101 9.43 7.98 -15.77
CA LYS A 101 10.81 7.77 -16.24
C LYS A 101 10.95 6.51 -17.10
N TYR A 102 10.16 5.46 -16.84
CA TYR A 102 10.32 4.12 -17.43
C TYR A 102 9.12 3.76 -18.29
#